data_AF-A0A534YXG4-F1
#
_entry.id   AF-A0A534YXG4-F1
#
_cell.length_a   1.000
_cell.length_b   1.000
_cell.length_c   1.000
_cell.angle_alpha   90.00
_cell.angle_beta   90.00
_cell.angle_gamma   90.00
#
_symmetry.space_group_name_H-M   'P 1'
#
loop_
_entity.id
_entity.type
_entity.pdbx_description
1 polymer ?
#
loop_
_entity_poly.entity_id
_entity_poly.type
_entity_poly.pdbx_seq_one_letter_code
_entity_poly.pdbx_strand_id
1 'polypeptide(L)'
;MYDADRQHERAAPGAPAQPPDDDDEDEPPPADGQWHDGEFAGGHYTVRMTDQASLISLNKVDDALLTRVITNLMRGGNATTGMDRRKSNEVSTVVDSILDWRDTDNLKRAHGAESEYYLKRRPPYRAKNGFFDSPEELLRVRGVTPALYYGGDGMPGLRDVFSVYSRSPNIHLRSAPPAVLQALLGVDADTAADLVAQRDTDSNGFFQQVAAQVGDPHLAQLMVEEEPRTVLLEGRADTQAQRNQSSVAAVVDLTAESAEGARVLRWLDRAPWIGTVAPGSTAVQG
;
A
#
# COMPACT_ATOMS: atom_id res chain seq x y z
N MET A 1 -1.84 50.49 -30.64
CA MET A 1 -1.67 49.26 -31.43
C MET A 1 -1.48 48.13 -30.44
N TYR A 2 -2.58 47.45 -30.15
CA TYR A 2 -2.58 46.13 -29.54
C TYR A 2 -2.54 45.15 -30.71
N ASP A 3 -1.59 44.22 -30.72
CA ASP A 3 -1.72 42.99 -31.51
C ASP A 3 -1.54 41.81 -30.54
N ALA A 4 -2.68 41.18 -30.29
CA ALA A 4 -2.79 39.84 -29.74
C ALA A 4 -2.71 38.88 -30.93
N ASP A 5 -1.81 37.91 -30.89
CA ASP A 5 -1.95 36.62 -31.57
C ASP A 5 -0.76 35.71 -31.21
N ARG A 6 -0.93 34.88 -30.17
CA ARG A 6 -0.24 33.59 -30.11
C ARG A 6 -1.33 32.53 -30.18
N GLN A 7 -1.56 32.08 -31.41
CA GLN A 7 -2.49 31.02 -31.72
C GLN A 7 -2.01 29.71 -31.11
N HIS A 8 -2.94 29.01 -30.45
CA HIS A 8 -2.81 27.62 -30.06
C HIS A 8 -2.76 26.75 -31.32
N GLU A 9 -1.60 26.21 -31.64
CA GLU A 9 -1.45 25.20 -32.67
C GLU A 9 -1.88 23.84 -32.09
N ARG A 10 -3.03 23.34 -32.55
CA ARG A 10 -3.54 22.02 -32.17
C ARG A 10 -2.66 20.95 -32.83
N ALA A 11 -2.05 20.08 -32.03
CA ALA A 11 -1.37 18.89 -32.52
C ALA A 11 -2.34 18.00 -33.32
N ALA A 12 -1.93 17.60 -34.52
CA ALA A 12 -2.67 16.68 -35.38
C ALA A 12 -2.57 15.24 -34.85
N PRO A 13 -3.64 14.42 -34.95
CA PRO A 13 -3.60 13.03 -34.50
C PRO A 13 -2.74 12.20 -35.47
N GLY A 14 -1.65 11.60 -34.97
CA GLY A 14 -0.78 10.70 -35.73
C GLY A 14 0.68 11.12 -35.87
N ALA A 15 1.16 12.14 -35.15
CA ALA A 15 2.59 12.41 -35.05
C ALA A 15 3.29 11.31 -34.22
N PRO A 16 4.45 10.78 -34.66
CA PRO A 16 5.24 9.89 -33.82
C PRO A 16 5.60 10.62 -32.52
N ALA A 17 5.50 9.93 -31.38
CA ALA A 17 5.96 10.44 -30.11
C ALA A 17 7.39 10.96 -30.29
N GLN A 18 7.64 12.21 -29.88
CA GLN A 18 9.01 12.71 -29.79
C GLN A 18 9.78 11.77 -28.84
N PRO A 19 11.02 11.35 -29.20
CA PRO A 19 11.85 10.65 -28.24
C PRO A 19 12.06 11.53 -27.01
N PRO A 20 12.13 10.95 -25.80
CA PRO A 20 12.42 11.72 -24.59
C PRO A 20 13.76 12.46 -24.75
N ASP A 21 13.82 13.67 -24.21
CA ASP A 21 15.04 14.48 -24.19
C ASP A 21 16.05 13.82 -23.22
N ASP A 22 17.35 13.84 -23.56
CA ASP A 22 18.45 13.17 -22.81
C ASP A 22 18.61 13.65 -21.34
N ASP A 23 17.85 14.65 -20.89
CA ASP A 23 17.84 15.17 -19.50
C ASP A 23 16.85 14.41 -18.58
N ASP A 24 15.99 13.53 -19.11
CA ASP A 24 15.01 12.73 -18.35
C ASP A 24 15.59 11.42 -17.76
N GLU A 25 16.84 11.06 -18.07
CA GLU A 25 17.42 9.75 -17.68
C GLU A 25 17.76 9.60 -16.18
N ASP A 26 17.71 10.69 -15.39
CA ASP A 26 18.21 10.72 -13.99
C ASP A 26 17.12 10.95 -12.90
N GLU A 27 15.84 11.17 -13.25
CA GLU A 27 14.80 11.38 -12.23
C GLU A 27 14.28 10.03 -11.67
N PRO A 28 14.33 9.80 -10.34
CA PRO A 28 13.84 8.55 -9.76
C PRO A 28 12.33 8.41 -9.97
N PRO A 29 11.80 7.19 -10.13
CA PRO A 29 10.37 6.98 -10.31
C PRO A 29 9.59 7.52 -9.10
N PRO A 30 8.42 8.14 -9.31
CA PRO A 30 7.60 8.66 -8.22
C PRO A 30 7.14 7.53 -7.27
N ALA A 31 6.92 7.87 -6.00
CA ALA A 31 6.45 6.94 -4.96
C ALA A 31 4.93 6.67 -5.04
N ASP A 32 4.41 6.50 -6.26
CA ASP A 32 2.98 6.40 -6.57
C ASP A 32 2.44 4.95 -6.57
N GLY A 33 3.32 3.96 -6.39
CA GLY A 33 2.96 2.55 -6.44
C GLY A 33 2.65 2.03 -7.85
N GLN A 34 3.06 2.73 -8.90
CA GLN A 34 2.95 2.30 -10.30
C GLN A 34 4.27 1.71 -10.81
N TRP A 35 4.16 0.85 -11.84
CA TRP A 35 5.33 0.29 -12.52
C TRP A 35 5.77 1.24 -13.62
N HIS A 36 7.07 1.53 -13.65
CA HIS A 36 7.73 2.37 -14.62
C HIS A 36 8.79 1.53 -15.35
N ASP A 37 8.80 1.59 -16.68
CA ASP A 37 9.78 0.90 -17.53
C ASP A 37 11.12 1.64 -17.55
N GLY A 38 12.20 0.90 -17.74
CA GLY A 38 13.54 1.47 -17.94
C GLY A 38 14.46 0.51 -18.70
N GLU A 39 15.58 1.04 -19.16
CA GLU A 39 16.61 0.28 -19.85
C GLU A 39 17.95 0.46 -19.15
N PHE A 40 18.69 -0.63 -18.94
CA PHE A 40 20.03 -0.59 -18.39
C PHE A 40 20.92 -1.61 -19.08
N ALA A 41 22.04 -1.15 -19.64
CA ALA A 41 23.03 -1.98 -20.32
C ALA A 41 22.42 -2.93 -21.39
N GLY A 42 21.40 -2.46 -22.13
CA GLY A 42 20.70 -3.24 -23.16
C GLY A 42 19.71 -4.28 -22.63
N GLY A 43 19.35 -4.21 -21.35
CA GLY A 43 18.28 -5.01 -20.74
C GLY A 43 17.13 -4.13 -20.27
N HIS A 44 15.89 -4.61 -20.44
CA HIS A 44 14.70 -3.93 -19.93
C HIS A 44 14.43 -4.33 -18.49
N TYR A 45 14.03 -3.35 -17.69
CA TYR A 45 13.53 -3.55 -16.35
C TYR A 45 12.24 -2.77 -16.13
N THR A 46 11.47 -3.19 -15.14
CA THR A 46 10.39 -2.39 -14.55
C THR A 46 10.68 -2.18 -13.08
N VAL A 47 10.45 -0.95 -12.63
CA VAL A 47 10.63 -0.56 -11.24
C VAL A 47 9.36 0.10 -10.71
N ARG A 48 9.10 -0.07 -9.43
CA ARG A 48 8.02 0.62 -8.73
C ARG A 48 8.50 1.11 -7.39
N MET A 49 8.13 2.33 -7.04
CA MET A 49 8.32 2.89 -5.70
C MET A 49 6.95 3.04 -5.04
N THR A 50 6.74 2.38 -3.89
CA THR A 50 5.50 2.48 -3.11
C THR A 50 5.78 3.19 -1.80
N ASP A 51 5.18 4.36 -1.61
CA ASP A 51 5.17 5.04 -0.32
C ASP A 51 4.55 4.15 0.77
N GLN A 52 5.31 3.82 1.81
CA GLN A 52 4.81 2.97 2.89
C GLN A 52 3.81 3.68 3.79
N ALA A 53 3.76 5.01 3.78
CA ALA A 53 2.73 5.80 4.46
C ALA A 53 1.45 5.95 3.63
N SER A 54 1.44 5.51 2.37
CA SER A 54 0.19 5.33 1.60
C SER A 54 -0.66 4.15 2.13
N LEU A 55 -0.01 3.24 2.87
CA LEU A 55 -0.61 2.14 3.61
C LEU A 55 -0.78 2.51 5.09
N ILE A 56 -1.68 1.81 5.78
CA ILE A 56 -1.92 2.05 7.21
C ILE A 56 -0.81 1.39 8.03
N SER A 57 -0.16 2.15 8.91
CA SER A 57 0.89 1.59 9.77
C SER A 57 0.30 0.64 10.82
N LEU A 58 0.55 -0.66 10.70
CA LEU A 58 0.12 -1.66 11.68
C LEU A 58 0.73 -1.41 13.07
N ASN A 59 1.93 -0.84 13.09
CA ASN A 59 2.67 -0.54 14.32
C ASN A 59 2.26 0.78 14.98
N LYS A 60 1.47 1.63 14.31
CA LYS A 60 1.04 2.95 14.83
C LYS A 60 -0.47 3.19 14.80
N VAL A 61 -1.24 2.35 14.09
CA VAL A 61 -2.70 2.48 13.99
C VAL A 61 -3.35 2.47 15.37
N ASP A 62 -4.26 3.40 15.60
CA ASP A 62 -5.03 3.45 16.84
C ASP A 62 -6.28 2.56 16.77
N ASP A 63 -6.98 2.47 17.90
CA ASP A 63 -8.18 1.63 18.03
C ASP A 63 -9.29 2.06 17.06
N ALA A 64 -9.52 3.36 16.90
CA ALA A 64 -10.61 3.89 16.09
C ALA A 64 -10.41 3.57 14.60
N LEU A 65 -9.21 3.84 14.08
CA LEU A 65 -8.87 3.56 12.69
C LEU A 65 -8.83 2.06 12.43
N LEU A 66 -8.24 1.26 13.33
CA LEU A 66 -8.19 -0.19 13.20
C LEU A 66 -9.60 -0.79 13.20
N THR A 67 -10.46 -0.38 14.13
CA THR A 67 -11.85 -0.82 14.21
C THR A 67 -12.60 -0.51 12.92
N ARG A 68 -12.43 0.70 12.37
CA ARG A 68 -13.05 1.10 11.10
C ARG A 68 -12.61 0.20 9.95
N VAL A 69 -11.31 0.01 9.81
CA VAL A 69 -10.72 -0.80 8.73
C VAL A 69 -11.21 -2.25 8.81
N ILE A 70 -11.09 -2.89 9.97
CA ILE A 70 -11.53 -4.28 10.15
C ILE A 70 -13.04 -4.41 9.92
N THR A 71 -13.84 -3.45 10.41
CA THR A 71 -15.28 -3.40 10.17
C THR A 71 -15.60 -3.37 8.68
N ASN A 72 -14.95 -2.48 7.93
CA ASN A 72 -15.19 -2.32 6.50
C ASN A 72 -14.79 -3.56 5.69
N LEU A 73 -13.61 -4.11 5.96
CA LEU A 73 -13.11 -5.32 5.30
C LEU A 73 -14.01 -6.52 5.58
N MET A 74 -14.46 -6.69 6.83
CA MET A 74 -15.34 -7.81 7.17
C MET A 74 -16.75 -7.61 6.64
N ARG A 75 -17.29 -6.39 6.66
CA ARG A 75 -18.63 -6.09 6.12
C ARG A 75 -18.71 -6.34 4.61
N GLY A 76 -17.66 -6.01 3.86
CA GLY A 76 -17.65 -6.01 2.40
C GLY A 76 -17.93 -4.63 1.81
N GLY A 77 -17.71 -4.47 0.49
CA GLY A 77 -17.86 -3.19 -0.22
C GLY A 77 -19.29 -2.70 -0.39
N ASN A 78 -20.30 -3.48 0.04
CA ASN A 78 -21.69 -3.08 0.04
C ASN A 78 -22.12 -2.58 1.42
N ALA A 79 -22.23 -1.25 1.56
CA ALA A 79 -22.64 -0.57 2.80
C ALA A 79 -24.02 -0.96 3.33
N THR A 80 -24.90 -1.56 2.51
CA THR A 80 -26.22 -2.06 2.96
C THR A 80 -26.15 -3.41 3.66
N THR A 81 -25.00 -4.09 3.60
CA THR A 81 -24.75 -5.33 4.33
C THR A 81 -24.61 -5.01 5.81
N GLY A 82 -25.69 -5.21 6.57
CA GLY A 82 -25.65 -5.09 8.02
C GLY A 82 -24.67 -6.08 8.65
N MET A 83 -24.11 -5.73 9.80
CA MET A 83 -23.38 -6.67 10.64
C MET A 83 -24.31 -7.19 11.74
N ASP A 84 -24.44 -8.51 11.84
CA ASP A 84 -25.09 -9.11 12.99
C ASP A 84 -24.19 -9.04 14.23
N ARG A 85 -24.75 -9.38 15.39
CA ARG A 85 -24.00 -9.36 16.66
C ARG A 85 -22.77 -10.27 16.63
N ARG A 86 -22.81 -11.38 15.90
CA ARG A 86 -21.70 -12.32 15.83
C ARG A 86 -20.54 -11.67 15.07
N LYS A 87 -20.80 -11.11 13.91
CA LYS A 87 -19.79 -10.45 13.07
C LYS A 87 -19.18 -9.24 13.78
N SER A 88 -20.00 -8.46 14.51
CA SER A 88 -19.48 -7.38 15.36
C SER A 88 -18.54 -7.89 16.47
N ASN A 89 -18.86 -9.02 17.12
CA ASN A 89 -17.96 -9.62 18.11
C ASN A 89 -16.67 -10.17 17.47
N GLU A 90 -16.73 -10.66 16.24
CA GLU A 90 -15.56 -11.12 15.48
C GLU A 90 -14.64 -9.92 15.14
N VAL A 91 -15.20 -8.78 14.73
CA VAL A 91 -14.46 -7.51 14.57
C VAL A 91 -13.75 -7.13 15.88
N SER A 92 -14.48 -7.04 17.00
CA SER A 92 -13.87 -6.72 18.30
C SER A 92 -12.78 -7.70 18.70
N THR A 93 -12.95 -9.00 18.40
CA THR A 93 -11.92 -10.01 18.65
C THR A 93 -10.65 -9.74 17.85
N VAL A 94 -10.77 -9.41 16.56
CA VAL A 94 -9.62 -9.12 15.70
C VAL A 94 -8.91 -7.85 16.16
N VAL A 95 -9.65 -6.76 16.36
CA VAL A 95 -9.08 -5.46 16.80
C VAL A 95 -8.33 -5.62 18.11
N ASP A 96 -9.02 -6.11 19.16
CA ASP A 96 -8.41 -6.27 20.48
C ASP A 96 -7.19 -7.19 20.44
N SER A 97 -7.23 -8.26 19.63
CA SER A 97 -6.12 -9.21 19.55
C SER A 97 -4.92 -8.66 18.77
N ILE A 98 -5.13 -7.79 17.78
CA ILE A 98 -4.03 -7.08 17.09
C ILE A 98 -3.37 -6.09 18.05
N LEU A 99 -4.17 -5.39 18.86
CA LEU A 99 -3.65 -4.44 19.84
C LEU A 99 -2.88 -5.15 20.97
N ASP A 100 -3.42 -6.23 21.54
CA ASP A 100 -2.73 -7.07 22.55
C ASP A 100 -1.46 -7.73 21.97
N TRP A 101 -1.43 -8.04 20.67
CA TRP A 101 -0.21 -8.59 20.06
C TRP A 101 0.93 -7.57 20.03
N ARG A 102 0.58 -6.28 19.93
CA ARG A 102 1.51 -5.16 19.68
C ARG A 102 2.01 -4.48 20.96
N ASP A 103 1.16 -4.36 21.98
CA ASP A 103 1.54 -3.65 23.21
C ASP A 103 2.49 -4.47 24.09
N THR A 104 3.20 -3.80 24.99
CA THR A 104 4.35 -4.42 25.69
C THR A 104 3.97 -5.14 26.99
N ASP A 105 2.71 -5.05 27.41
CA ASP A 105 2.26 -5.62 28.68
C ASP A 105 1.69 -7.04 28.48
N ASN A 106 0.90 -7.55 29.42
CA ASN A 106 0.21 -8.85 29.28
C ASN A 106 -1.28 -8.71 29.68
N LEU A 107 -1.81 -7.48 29.61
CA LEU A 107 -3.16 -7.13 30.02
C LEU A 107 -4.10 -7.28 28.84
N LYS A 108 -4.71 -8.47 28.78
CA LYS A 108 -5.67 -8.82 27.74
C LYS A 108 -6.86 -7.83 27.70
N ARG A 109 -7.14 -7.25 26.54
CA ARG A 109 -8.39 -6.51 26.27
C ARG A 109 -9.62 -7.42 26.36
N ALA A 110 -10.81 -6.82 26.36
CA ALA A 110 -12.08 -7.52 26.57
C ALA A 110 -12.23 -8.76 25.67
N HIS A 111 -12.02 -8.61 24.36
CA HIS A 111 -12.09 -9.67 23.35
C HIS A 111 -10.72 -10.16 22.88
N GLY A 112 -9.66 -9.52 23.34
CA GLY A 112 -8.28 -9.75 22.93
C GLY A 112 -7.68 -11.08 23.36
N ALA A 113 -6.39 -11.24 23.09
CA ALA A 113 -5.64 -12.45 23.32
C ALA A 113 -4.17 -12.15 23.61
N GLU A 114 -3.72 -12.71 24.72
CA GLU A 114 -2.35 -12.61 25.22
C GLU A 114 -1.63 -13.96 25.17
N SER A 115 -0.39 -14.01 25.65
CA SER A 115 0.40 -15.24 25.74
C SER A 115 -0.36 -16.43 26.34
N GLU A 116 -1.24 -16.22 27.33
CA GLU A 116 -2.07 -17.30 27.92
C GLU A 116 -3.00 -17.97 26.88
N TYR A 117 -3.50 -17.21 25.92
CA TYR A 117 -4.31 -17.72 24.81
C TYR A 117 -3.45 -18.50 23.81
N TYR A 118 -2.33 -17.92 23.38
CA TYR A 118 -1.49 -18.49 22.32
C TYR A 118 -0.73 -19.75 22.77
N LEU A 119 -0.40 -19.87 24.06
CA LEU A 119 0.23 -21.08 24.62
C LEU A 119 -0.72 -22.30 24.62
N LYS A 120 -2.03 -22.09 24.43
CA LYS A 120 -3.02 -23.16 24.28
C LYS A 120 -3.18 -23.61 22.81
N ARG A 121 -2.53 -22.93 21.85
CA ARG A 121 -2.55 -23.30 20.42
C ARG A 121 -1.59 -24.46 20.14
N ARG A 122 -1.69 -25.04 18.93
CA ARG A 122 -0.84 -26.15 18.46
C ARG A 122 -0.20 -25.75 17.12
N PRO A 123 1.14 -25.60 17.06
CA PRO A 123 2.07 -25.58 18.19
C PRO A 123 1.81 -24.38 19.13
N PRO A 124 2.20 -24.46 20.42
CA PRO A 124 2.08 -23.34 21.35
C PRO A 124 3.10 -22.26 21.02
N TYR A 125 2.70 -20.99 21.16
CA TYR A 125 3.58 -19.82 21.02
C TYR A 125 3.12 -18.71 21.96
N ARG A 126 3.91 -17.64 22.08
CA ARG A 126 3.58 -16.47 22.89
C ARG A 126 3.06 -15.34 22.00
N ALA A 127 2.29 -14.43 22.60
CA ALA A 127 2.09 -13.12 21.99
C ALA A 127 3.45 -12.42 21.87
N LYS A 128 3.59 -11.55 20.86
CA LYS A 128 4.87 -10.90 20.58
C LYS A 128 5.20 -9.81 21.60
N ASN A 129 4.16 -9.09 22.01
CA ASN A 129 4.21 -7.97 22.93
C ASN A 129 5.17 -6.87 22.42
N GLY A 130 5.03 -6.57 21.13
CA GLY A 130 5.90 -5.65 20.42
C GLY A 130 5.50 -5.48 18.97
N PHE A 131 6.23 -4.59 18.27
CA PHE A 131 5.93 -4.28 16.88
C PHE A 131 5.99 -5.49 15.95
N PHE A 132 5.09 -5.52 14.97
CA PHE A 132 5.11 -6.45 13.85
C PHE A 132 6.37 -6.19 13.02
N ASP A 133 7.11 -7.26 12.70
CA ASP A 133 8.28 -7.25 11.81
C ASP A 133 7.87 -7.56 10.37
N SER A 134 6.72 -8.21 10.19
CA SER A 134 6.14 -8.57 8.90
C SER A 134 4.61 -8.58 8.97
N PRO A 135 3.90 -8.21 7.88
CA PRO A 135 2.45 -8.33 7.82
C PRO A 135 1.95 -9.76 8.08
N GLU A 136 2.72 -10.79 7.67
CA GLU A 136 2.36 -12.21 7.79
C GLU A 136 2.13 -12.67 9.23
N GLU A 137 2.71 -11.97 10.21
CA GLU A 137 2.45 -12.24 11.63
C GLU A 137 0.97 -12.06 12.00
N LEU A 138 0.20 -11.28 11.24
CA LEU A 138 -1.26 -11.19 11.42
C LEU A 138 -1.95 -12.55 11.34
N LEU A 139 -1.45 -13.50 10.55
CA LEU A 139 -2.01 -14.87 10.48
C LEU A 139 -1.86 -15.65 11.81
N ARG A 140 -1.02 -15.19 12.73
CA ARG A 140 -0.88 -15.76 14.08
C ARG A 140 -1.79 -15.11 15.11
N VAL A 141 -2.38 -13.96 14.78
CA VAL A 141 -3.25 -13.19 15.67
C VAL A 141 -4.63 -13.84 15.73
N ARG A 142 -5.21 -13.89 16.94
CA ARG A 142 -6.54 -14.45 17.13
C ARG A 142 -7.58 -13.70 16.29
N GLY A 143 -8.41 -14.47 15.58
CA GLY A 143 -9.53 -13.95 14.79
C GLY A 143 -9.16 -13.61 13.34
N VAL A 144 -7.87 -13.40 13.04
CA VAL A 144 -7.43 -13.19 11.66
C VAL A 144 -7.53 -14.51 10.90
N THR A 145 -8.37 -14.54 9.87
CA THR A 145 -8.54 -15.69 8.97
C THR A 145 -7.71 -15.50 7.70
N PRO A 146 -7.38 -16.58 6.97
CA PRO A 146 -6.76 -16.44 5.66
C PRO A 146 -7.58 -15.57 4.70
N ALA A 147 -8.91 -15.66 4.73
CA ALA A 147 -9.78 -14.81 3.91
C ALA A 147 -9.66 -13.33 4.27
N LEU A 148 -9.57 -12.98 5.57
CA LEU A 148 -9.35 -11.60 5.99
C LEU A 148 -7.93 -11.12 5.64
N TYR A 149 -6.93 -11.99 5.78
CA TYR A 149 -5.53 -11.63 5.50
C TYR A 149 -5.24 -11.45 4.01
N TYR A 150 -5.71 -12.37 3.17
CA TYR A 150 -5.46 -12.37 1.72
C TYR A 150 -6.51 -11.61 0.91
N GLY A 151 -7.67 -11.33 1.49
CA GLY A 151 -8.81 -10.73 0.79
C GLY A 151 -9.71 -11.76 0.12
N GLY A 152 -10.85 -11.30 -0.39
CA GLY A 152 -11.87 -12.12 -1.00
C GLY A 152 -13.12 -11.31 -1.34
N ASP A 153 -13.97 -11.84 -2.23
CA ASP A 153 -15.26 -11.25 -2.60
C ASP A 153 -15.19 -9.77 -3.01
N GLY A 154 -14.14 -9.41 -3.76
CA GLY A 154 -13.90 -8.05 -4.25
C GLY A 154 -13.27 -7.10 -3.23
N MET A 155 -13.08 -7.53 -1.97
CA MET A 155 -12.38 -6.74 -0.96
C MET A 155 -10.90 -7.11 -0.84
N PRO A 156 -10.02 -6.13 -0.57
CA PRO A 156 -8.61 -6.38 -0.28
C PRO A 156 -8.41 -7.12 1.04
N GLY A 157 -7.25 -7.75 1.20
CA GLY A 157 -6.83 -8.35 2.46
C GLY A 157 -6.08 -7.38 3.37
N LEU A 158 -5.86 -7.77 4.63
CA LEU A 158 -5.03 -7.00 5.55
C LEU A 158 -3.61 -6.74 4.99
N ARG A 159 -3.07 -7.70 4.23
CA ARG A 159 -1.74 -7.58 3.62
C ARG A 159 -1.65 -6.45 2.58
N ASP A 160 -2.78 -6.08 1.97
CA ASP A 160 -2.84 -5.08 0.90
C ASP A 160 -3.10 -3.66 1.45
N VAL A 161 -3.40 -3.57 2.75
CA VAL A 161 -3.83 -2.33 3.43
C VAL A 161 -2.82 -1.87 4.47
N PHE A 162 -2.15 -2.81 5.14
CA PHE A 162 -1.25 -2.51 6.25
C PHE A 162 0.23 -2.58 5.85
N SER A 163 1.02 -1.63 6.34
CA SER A 163 2.48 -1.67 6.34
C SER A 163 3.01 -1.83 7.75
N VAL A 164 4.13 -2.55 7.90
CA VAL A 164 4.92 -2.60 9.15
C VAL A 164 6.06 -1.58 9.16
N TYR A 165 6.34 -0.95 8.02
CA TYR A 165 7.50 -0.09 7.81
C TYR A 165 7.20 1.40 8.04
N SER A 166 5.94 1.84 7.84
CA SER A 166 5.56 3.21 8.13
C SER A 166 5.70 3.52 9.62
N ARG A 167 6.46 4.59 9.93
CA ARG A 167 6.73 5.06 11.29
C ARG A 167 5.72 6.11 11.77
N SER A 168 4.79 6.51 10.92
CA SER A 168 3.76 7.52 11.19
C SER A 168 2.38 6.85 11.36
N PRO A 169 1.49 7.38 12.21
CA PRO A 169 0.08 7.00 12.19
C PRO A 169 -0.67 7.61 10.99
N ASN A 170 -0.08 8.60 10.31
CA ASN A 170 -0.71 9.29 9.20
C ASN A 170 -0.77 8.40 7.94
N ILE A 171 -1.77 8.68 7.11
CA ILE A 171 -2.04 8.03 5.82
C ILE A 171 -1.88 9.08 4.72
N HIS A 172 -0.98 8.83 3.77
CA HIS A 172 -0.76 9.68 2.61
C HIS A 172 -1.80 9.37 1.54
N LEU A 173 -2.89 10.15 1.50
CA LEU A 173 -4.01 9.86 0.60
C LEU A 173 -3.67 10.05 -0.89
N ARG A 174 -2.73 10.93 -1.21
CA ARG A 174 -2.30 11.21 -2.59
C ARG A 174 -1.76 9.97 -3.30
N SER A 175 -1.08 9.08 -2.57
CA SER A 175 -0.50 7.84 -3.09
C SER A 175 -1.24 6.58 -2.60
N ALA A 176 -2.30 6.73 -1.81
CA ALA A 176 -3.05 5.60 -1.25
C ALA A 176 -3.57 4.65 -2.36
N PRO A 177 -3.31 3.34 -2.28
CA PRO A 177 -3.82 2.40 -3.26
C PRO A 177 -5.33 2.20 -3.11
N PRO A 178 -6.03 1.72 -4.15
CA PRO A 178 -7.46 1.40 -4.07
C PRO A 178 -7.82 0.50 -2.89
N ALA A 179 -6.93 -0.41 -2.49
CA ALA A 179 -7.13 -1.29 -1.34
C ALA A 179 -7.31 -0.51 -0.03
N VAL A 180 -6.50 0.53 0.20
CA VAL A 180 -6.60 1.37 1.39
C VAL A 180 -7.89 2.19 1.36
N LEU A 181 -8.28 2.72 0.19
CA LEU A 181 -9.55 3.44 0.04
C LEU A 181 -10.77 2.54 0.32
N GLN A 182 -10.79 1.32 -0.21
CA GLN A 182 -11.85 0.34 0.10
C GLN A 182 -11.92 0.03 1.59
N ALA A 183 -10.77 -0.18 2.23
CA ALA A 183 -10.70 -0.47 3.65
C ALA A 183 -11.10 0.72 4.54
N LEU A 184 -10.77 1.95 4.13
CA LEU A 184 -11.13 3.16 4.87
C LEU A 184 -12.60 3.54 4.68
N LEU A 185 -13.15 3.36 3.49
CA LEU A 185 -14.48 3.88 3.15
C LEU A 185 -15.57 2.80 3.15
N GLY A 186 -15.19 1.52 3.12
CA GLY A 186 -16.13 0.40 3.01
C GLY A 186 -16.85 0.38 1.67
N VAL A 187 -16.14 0.78 0.60
CA VAL A 187 -16.63 0.80 -0.77
C VAL A 187 -16.09 -0.38 -1.56
N ASP A 188 -16.71 -0.67 -2.71
CA ASP A 188 -16.23 -1.69 -3.64
C ASP A 188 -15.05 -1.21 -4.50
N ALA A 189 -14.51 -2.13 -5.30
CA ALA A 189 -13.34 -1.90 -6.15
C ALA A 189 -13.59 -0.84 -7.24
N ASP A 190 -14.79 -0.80 -7.82
CA ASP A 190 -15.14 0.15 -8.88
C ASP A 190 -15.21 1.57 -8.30
N THR A 191 -15.88 1.75 -7.17
CA THR A 191 -15.94 3.04 -6.47
C THR A 191 -14.55 3.52 -6.05
N ALA A 192 -13.69 2.60 -5.59
CA ALA A 192 -12.31 2.94 -5.24
C ALA A 192 -11.46 3.33 -6.45
N ALA A 193 -11.69 2.70 -7.61
CA ALA A 193 -11.05 3.08 -8.86
C ALA A 193 -11.50 4.46 -9.33
N ASP A 194 -12.79 4.78 -9.23
CA ASP A 194 -13.34 6.11 -9.53
C ASP A 194 -12.72 7.19 -8.64
N LEU A 195 -12.56 6.91 -7.35
CA LEU A 195 -11.88 7.81 -6.41
C LEU A 195 -10.41 8.06 -6.78
N VAL A 196 -9.71 7.04 -7.27
CA VAL A 196 -8.33 7.20 -7.78
C VAL A 196 -8.31 8.05 -9.05
N ALA A 197 -9.20 7.81 -10.01
CA ALA A 197 -9.30 8.64 -11.21
C ALA A 197 -9.64 10.11 -10.88
N GLN A 198 -10.49 10.33 -9.88
CA GLN A 198 -10.78 11.67 -9.36
C GLN A 198 -9.56 12.30 -8.70
N ARG A 199 -8.83 11.56 -7.86
CA ARG A 199 -7.60 12.05 -7.21
C ARG A 199 -6.57 12.57 -8.21
N ASP A 200 -6.44 11.87 -9.33
CA ASP A 200 -5.46 12.18 -10.38
C ASP A 200 -5.88 13.41 -11.22
N THR A 201 -7.15 13.82 -11.17
CA THR A 201 -7.69 14.98 -11.91
C THR A 201 -8.02 16.19 -11.03
N ASP A 202 -8.49 15.95 -9.80
CA ASP A 202 -8.85 16.95 -8.78
C ASP A 202 -8.51 16.43 -7.37
N SER A 203 -7.24 16.59 -6.98
CA SER A 203 -6.76 16.14 -5.67
C SER A 203 -7.48 16.81 -4.49
N ASN A 204 -7.86 18.09 -4.63
CA ASN A 204 -8.55 18.83 -3.56
C ASN A 204 -9.99 18.32 -3.36
N GLY A 205 -10.74 18.16 -4.46
CA GLY A 205 -12.08 17.60 -4.41
C GLY A 205 -12.09 16.17 -3.88
N PHE A 206 -11.11 15.36 -4.30
CA PHE A 206 -10.89 14.01 -3.76
C PHE A 206 -10.70 14.03 -2.24
N PHE A 207 -9.80 14.88 -1.72
CA PHE A 207 -9.53 14.94 -0.28
C PHE A 207 -10.79 15.34 0.51
N GLN A 208 -11.54 16.35 0.03
CA GLN A 208 -12.80 16.78 0.65
C GLN A 208 -13.84 15.66 0.68
N GLN A 209 -13.97 14.91 -0.42
CA GLN A 209 -14.90 13.79 -0.52
C GLN A 209 -14.53 12.64 0.43
N VAL A 210 -13.26 12.25 0.48
CA VAL A 210 -12.77 11.20 1.39
C VAL A 210 -13.00 11.61 2.84
N ALA A 211 -12.62 12.83 3.22
CA ALA A 211 -12.82 13.34 4.58
C ALA A 211 -14.31 13.37 4.98
N ALA A 212 -15.19 13.82 4.08
CA ALA A 212 -16.63 13.84 4.32
C ALA A 212 -17.21 12.43 4.50
N GLN A 213 -16.77 11.46 3.70
CA GLN A 213 -17.22 10.06 3.80
C GLN A 213 -16.66 9.33 5.02
N VAL A 214 -15.49 9.74 5.51
CA VAL A 214 -14.96 9.28 6.80
C VAL A 214 -15.83 9.78 7.93
N GLY A 215 -16.18 11.08 7.92
CA GLY A 215 -17.14 11.71 8.83
C GLY A 215 -16.66 11.83 10.29
N ASP A 216 -15.55 11.18 10.65
CA ASP A 216 -14.92 11.25 11.95
C ASP A 216 -13.75 12.27 11.91
N PRO A 217 -13.80 13.36 12.68
CA PRO A 217 -12.76 14.38 12.67
C PRO A 217 -11.38 13.90 13.12
N HIS A 218 -11.32 12.93 14.03
CA HIS A 218 -10.05 12.35 14.49
C HIS A 218 -9.41 11.52 13.38
N LEU A 219 -10.20 10.68 12.69
CA LEU A 219 -9.69 9.91 11.56
C LEU A 219 -9.30 10.80 10.36
N ALA A 220 -10.04 11.89 10.12
CA ALA A 220 -9.71 12.84 9.07
C ALA A 220 -8.35 13.54 9.33
N GLN A 221 -7.96 13.75 10.59
CA GLN A 221 -6.65 14.33 10.94
C GLN A 221 -5.47 13.39 10.66
N LEU A 222 -5.71 12.08 10.59
CA LEU A 222 -4.69 11.11 10.19
C LEU A 222 -4.44 11.12 8.68
N MET A 223 -5.33 11.72 7.89
CA MET A 223 -5.22 11.80 6.44
C MET A 223 -4.46 13.06 6.06
N VAL A 224 -3.27 12.89 5.48
CA VAL A 224 -2.36 14.00 5.20
C VAL A 224 -1.81 13.95 3.79
N GLU A 225 -1.23 15.06 3.37
CA GLU A 225 -0.41 15.16 2.17
C GLU A 225 1.01 15.56 2.60
N GLU A 226 1.91 14.59 2.63
CA GLU A 226 3.32 14.77 2.97
C GLU A 226 4.19 13.98 1.97
N GLU A 227 5.47 14.35 1.89
CA GLU A 227 6.45 13.63 1.08
C GLU A 227 6.74 12.23 1.67
N PRO A 228 6.98 11.22 0.81
CA PRO A 228 7.28 9.86 1.24
C PRO A 228 8.62 9.82 1.99
N ARG A 229 8.61 9.26 3.20
CA ARG A 229 9.82 9.09 4.02
C ARG A 229 10.38 7.68 3.95
N THR A 230 9.51 6.69 3.82
CA THR A 230 9.88 5.28 3.74
C THR A 230 9.17 4.68 2.56
N VAL A 231 9.92 4.06 1.66
CA VAL A 231 9.39 3.50 0.42
C VAL A 231 9.75 2.03 0.30
N LEU A 232 8.90 1.27 -0.37
CA LEU A 232 9.23 -0.05 -0.92
C LEU A 232 9.58 0.13 -2.39
N LEU A 233 10.83 -0.13 -2.73
CA LEU A 233 11.31 -0.21 -4.10
C LEU A 233 11.25 -1.66 -4.55
N GLU A 234 10.60 -1.90 -5.67
CA GLU A 234 10.55 -3.22 -6.31
C GLU A 234 11.11 -3.10 -7.72
N GLY A 235 12.02 -4.00 -8.08
CA GLY A 235 12.62 -4.06 -9.41
C GLY A 235 12.48 -5.45 -10.00
N ARG A 236 12.17 -5.52 -11.29
CA ARG A 236 12.07 -6.76 -12.07
C ARG A 236 12.77 -6.55 -13.39
N ALA A 237 13.57 -7.51 -13.83
CA ALA A 237 14.26 -7.41 -15.12
C ALA A 237 14.10 -8.71 -15.92
N ASP A 238 13.95 -8.56 -17.24
CA ASP A 238 14.13 -9.66 -18.18
C ASP A 238 15.63 -9.78 -18.46
N THR A 239 16.28 -10.72 -17.78
CA THR A 239 17.67 -11.04 -18.11
C THR A 239 17.64 -11.91 -19.37
N GLN A 240 18.60 -11.74 -20.29
CA GLN A 240 18.67 -12.44 -21.59
C GLN A 240 18.64 -14.00 -21.54
N ALA A 241 18.47 -14.60 -20.37
CA ALA A 241 18.14 -16.00 -20.16
C ALA A 241 16.69 -16.15 -19.66
N GLN A 242 15.82 -16.80 -20.46
CA GLN A 242 14.41 -17.11 -20.13
C GLN A 242 14.16 -17.82 -18.78
N ARG A 243 15.19 -18.27 -18.07
CA ARG A 243 15.10 -18.92 -16.74
C ARG A 243 15.45 -18.01 -15.56
N ASN A 244 15.90 -16.78 -15.80
CA ASN A 244 16.33 -15.85 -14.76
C ASN A 244 15.38 -14.63 -14.73
N GLN A 245 14.18 -14.85 -14.19
CA GLN A 245 13.37 -13.76 -13.66
C GLN A 245 13.98 -13.36 -12.32
N SER A 246 14.63 -12.21 -12.26
CA SER A 246 15.12 -11.65 -10.99
C SER A 246 14.16 -10.56 -10.55
N SER A 247 13.52 -10.77 -9.41
CA SER A 247 12.75 -9.76 -8.69
C SER A 247 13.45 -9.45 -7.38
N VAL A 248 13.87 -8.20 -7.22
CA VAL A 248 14.43 -7.69 -5.97
C VAL A 248 13.49 -6.66 -5.38
N ALA A 249 13.54 -6.51 -4.06
CA ALA A 249 12.88 -5.40 -3.40
C ALA A 249 13.70 -4.88 -2.23
N ALA A 250 13.56 -3.60 -1.95
CA ALA A 250 14.21 -2.94 -0.84
C ALA A 250 13.23 -2.00 -0.13
N VAL A 251 13.23 -2.02 1.20
CA VAL A 251 12.59 -0.97 1.99
C VAL A 251 13.66 0.06 2.28
N VAL A 252 13.40 1.32 1.93
CA VAL A 252 14.39 2.41 1.99
C VAL A 252 13.84 3.59 2.77
N ASP A 253 14.67 4.16 3.64
CA ASP A 253 14.43 5.41 4.35
C ASP A 253 15.05 6.55 3.54
N LEU A 254 14.20 7.41 2.97
CA LEU A 254 14.57 8.56 2.14
C LEU A 254 15.01 9.77 2.98
N THR A 255 14.75 9.77 4.29
CA THR A 255 15.08 10.89 5.18
C THR A 255 16.47 10.80 5.80
N ALA A 256 17.15 9.68 5.60
CA ALA A 256 18.51 9.51 6.10
C ALA A 256 19.45 10.43 5.32
N GLU A 257 19.87 11.53 5.95
CA GLU A 257 21.05 12.31 5.55
C GLU A 257 22.31 11.46 5.79
N SER A 258 22.50 10.39 5.02
CA SER A 258 23.76 9.65 5.01
C SER A 258 24.66 10.24 3.92
N ALA A 259 25.98 10.17 4.13
CA ALA A 259 26.95 10.57 3.10
C ALA A 259 26.85 9.72 1.81
N GLU A 260 26.09 8.62 1.84
CA GLU A 260 25.87 7.67 0.75
C GLU A 260 24.46 7.78 0.13
N GLY A 261 23.63 8.74 0.57
CA GLY A 261 22.24 8.88 0.11
C GLY A 261 21.25 8.06 0.94
N ALA A 262 20.19 7.56 0.31
CA ALA A 262 19.07 6.88 0.97
C ALA A 262 19.50 5.60 1.71
N ARG A 263 18.89 5.30 2.88
CA ARG A 263 19.29 4.18 3.73
C ARG A 263 18.40 2.94 3.50
N VAL A 264 19.00 1.83 3.09
CA VAL A 264 18.31 0.54 2.99
C VAL A 264 18.00 -0.01 4.39
N LEU A 265 16.71 -0.18 4.70
CA LEU A 265 16.21 -0.79 5.94
C LEU A 265 16.06 -2.31 5.82
N ARG A 266 15.70 -2.80 4.63
CA ARG A 266 15.52 -4.23 4.34
C ARG A 266 15.80 -4.51 2.87
N TRP A 267 16.42 -5.66 2.59
CA TRP A 267 16.64 -6.17 1.24
C TRP A 267 15.98 -7.55 1.06
N LEU A 268 15.43 -7.79 -0.13
CA LEU A 268 14.77 -9.03 -0.52
C LEU A 268 15.36 -9.46 -1.88
N ASP A 269 16.22 -10.48 -1.87
CA ASP A 269 16.83 -11.02 -3.10
C ASP A 269 15.82 -11.70 -4.04
N ARG A 270 14.64 -12.07 -3.51
CA ARG A 270 13.54 -12.73 -4.24
C ARG A 270 12.21 -12.16 -3.79
N ALA A 271 11.88 -10.97 -4.27
CA ALA A 271 10.57 -10.38 -4.04
C ALA A 271 9.47 -11.20 -4.74
N PRO A 272 8.25 -11.29 -4.20
CA PRO A 272 7.15 -12.00 -4.84
C PRO A 272 6.91 -11.51 -6.28
N TRP A 273 6.88 -12.44 -7.24
CA TRP A 273 6.58 -12.11 -8.63
C TRP A 273 5.06 -12.03 -8.83
N ILE A 274 4.54 -10.82 -9.10
CA ILE A 274 3.12 -10.58 -9.37
C ILE A 274 3.03 -9.70 -10.63
N GLY A 275 2.95 -10.28 -11.82
CA GLY A 275 2.79 -9.55 -13.10
C GLY A 275 3.56 -10.16 -14.28
N THR A 276 3.56 -9.46 -15.41
CA THR A 276 4.32 -9.79 -16.63
C THR A 276 5.21 -8.60 -17.00
N VAL A 277 6.49 -8.84 -17.31
CA VAL A 277 7.36 -7.83 -17.94
C VAL A 277 7.18 -7.96 -19.45
N ALA A 278 7.10 -6.84 -20.19
CA ALA A 278 7.09 -6.90 -21.65
C ALA A 278 8.38 -7.58 -22.13
N PRO A 279 8.32 -8.60 -23.01
CA PRO A 279 9.52 -9.29 -23.45
C PRO A 279 10.47 -8.31 -24.13
N GLY A 280 11.74 -8.36 -23.75
CA GLY A 280 12.78 -7.57 -24.41
C GLY A 280 12.85 -7.94 -25.89
N SER A 281 13.08 -6.95 -26.75
CA SER A 281 13.18 -7.20 -28.19
C SER A 281 14.18 -8.33 -28.46
N THR A 282 13.75 -9.37 -29.17
CA THR A 282 14.67 -10.39 -29.65
C THR A 282 15.64 -9.70 -30.60
N ALA A 283 16.86 -9.45 -30.15
CA ALA A 283 17.94 -9.01 -31.03
C ALA A 283 17.95 -9.97 -32.22
N VAL A 284 17.71 -9.42 -33.41
CA VAL A 284 17.79 -10.14 -34.67
C VAL A 284 19.21 -10.69 -34.76
N GLN A 285 19.36 -12.01 -34.61
CA GLN A 285 20.61 -12.69 -34.94
C GLN A 285 20.81 -12.57 -36.45
N GLY A 286 21.71 -11.65 -36.84
CA GLY A 286 22.32 -11.62 -38.16
C GLY A 286 23.48 -12.60 -38.25
#